data_AF-I2GCG4-F1
#
_entry.id   AF-I2GCG4-F1
#
_cell.length_a   1.000
_cell.length_b   1.000
_cell.length_c   1.000
_cell.angle_alpha   90.00
_cell.angle_beta   90.00
_cell.angle_gamma   90.00
#
_symmetry.space_group_name_H-M   'P 1'
#
loop_
_entity.id
_entity.type
_entity.pdbx_description
1 polymer ?
#
loop_
_entity_poly.entity_id
_entity_poly.type
_entity_poly.pdbx_seq_one_letter_code
_entity_poly.pdbx_strand_id
1 'polypeptide(L)'
;MHEAHGEKHLLILMMKPDPLVPVILVMSICLTAYGICVGQLYQPQILQNDIFMEDTFLRNANFRNATFLQGAIFPNATFLQDASFDIATFSQNADFSQATFSQHANFSQATFSQHANFSGATFLQNADFRYAKFSRNASFYGTTFLRNADFSGTTLFSQNVYFDDAQLPDTLRFESVNMGNEVSAIYLSVASVDSLRKRTAESTRKCVIFLWHTDVSKLVLNHDKFALGYDEDVNWEDRISTYQQTIKSCRDRGLEASAQGFDIDMQKMKLEYSWGFLAPAIIWFQEYWWNFGYDRSRILQNTFYAFVASFLLFLLGFQRFMNAYFPSDQLGLTASKARVLCYYRSPREHWPNRFKIVLFYTALVFFSWKMDHSKVNYRQYPWTSLAVYLVFTIGLIHLAYLAAFVIAR
;
A
#
# COMPACT_ATOMS: atom_id res chain seq x y z
N MET A 1 -53.19 21.46 -33.75
CA MET A 1 -53.36 20.89 -32.39
C MET A 1 -53.65 19.41 -32.53
N HIS A 2 -52.91 18.61 -31.76
CA HIS A 2 -53.17 17.23 -31.32
C HIS A 2 -53.50 16.18 -32.40
N GLU A 3 -52.53 15.35 -32.75
CA GLU A 3 -52.13 14.09 -32.06
C GLU A 3 -52.83 12.90 -32.70
N ALA A 4 -52.05 12.11 -33.43
CA ALA A 4 -52.41 10.73 -33.78
C ALA A 4 -51.13 9.88 -33.81
N HIS A 5 -51.12 8.93 -32.89
CA HIS A 5 -50.44 7.63 -32.85
C HIS A 5 -49.22 7.32 -33.73
N GLY A 6 -48.23 6.72 -33.08
CA GLY A 6 -47.30 5.80 -33.72
C GLY A 6 -46.64 4.91 -32.66
N GLU A 7 -47.25 3.75 -32.41
CA GLU A 7 -46.59 2.62 -31.73
C GLU A 7 -45.24 2.36 -32.41
N LYS A 8 -44.15 2.42 -31.64
CA LYS A 8 -42.80 2.18 -32.15
C LYS A 8 -42.55 0.67 -32.17
N HIS A 9 -42.75 0.06 -33.33
CA HIS A 9 -42.27 -1.30 -33.62
C HIS A 9 -40.74 -1.35 -33.57
N LEU A 10 -40.21 -2.13 -32.62
CA LEU A 10 -38.82 -2.55 -32.55
C LEU A 10 -38.57 -3.59 -33.65
N LEU A 11 -38.04 -3.16 -34.81
CA LEU A 11 -37.69 -4.10 -35.89
C LEU A 11 -36.29 -4.69 -35.62
N ILE A 12 -36.25 -5.94 -35.15
CA ILE A 12 -35.02 -6.74 -35.05
C ILE A 12 -34.77 -7.38 -36.42
N LEU A 13 -33.87 -6.82 -37.22
CA LEU A 13 -33.40 -7.46 -38.45
C LEU A 13 -32.18 -8.34 -38.13
N MET A 14 -32.40 -9.66 -38.10
CA MET A 14 -31.32 -10.64 -38.22
C MET A 14 -30.91 -10.74 -39.69
N MET A 15 -29.68 -10.38 -40.05
CA MET A 15 -29.10 -10.72 -41.35
C MET A 15 -27.93 -11.68 -41.19
N LYS A 16 -28.01 -12.78 -41.93
CA LYS A 16 -27.04 -13.87 -42.07
C LYS A 16 -25.84 -13.38 -42.90
N PRO A 17 -24.59 -13.80 -42.65
CA PRO A 17 -23.44 -13.27 -43.38
C PRO A 17 -23.32 -13.93 -44.76
N ASP A 18 -23.21 -13.13 -45.81
CA ASP A 18 -22.77 -13.56 -47.14
C ASP A 18 -21.29 -13.14 -47.34
N PRO A 19 -20.43 -14.00 -47.93
CA PRO A 19 -19.01 -13.74 -48.06
C PRO A 19 -18.73 -13.30 -49.50
N LEU A 20 -18.62 -12.00 -49.78
CA LEU A 20 -17.81 -11.41 -50.86
C LEU A 20 -18.14 -9.91 -50.99
N VAL A 21 -17.08 -9.09 -51.06
CA VAL A 21 -17.01 -7.61 -51.19
C VAL A 21 -16.81 -6.84 -49.86
N PRO A 22 -15.57 -6.38 -49.56
CA PRO A 22 -15.22 -5.67 -48.33
C PRO A 22 -15.12 -4.16 -48.57
N VAL A 23 -16.25 -3.46 -48.62
CA VAL A 23 -16.30 -2.00 -48.40
C VAL A 23 -17.64 -1.71 -47.73
N ILE A 24 -17.73 -1.98 -46.43
CA ILE A 24 -18.94 -1.64 -45.67
C ILE A 24 -18.70 -0.27 -45.04
N LEU A 25 -19.34 0.72 -45.65
CA LEU A 25 -19.65 2.03 -45.07
C LEU A 25 -20.09 1.85 -43.59
N VAL A 26 -19.39 2.51 -42.66
CA VAL A 26 -19.79 2.61 -41.23
C VAL A 26 -21.12 3.39 -41.05
N MET A 27 -21.75 3.85 -42.15
CA MET A 27 -22.97 4.66 -42.10
C MET A 27 -24.25 3.93 -41.62
N SER A 28 -24.24 2.63 -41.34
CA SER A 28 -25.48 1.88 -41.00
C SER A 28 -25.69 1.49 -39.53
N ILE A 29 -24.87 1.98 -38.58
CA ILE A 29 -25.08 1.64 -37.14
C ILE A 29 -25.45 2.85 -36.26
N CYS A 30 -25.20 4.08 -36.70
CA CYS A 30 -25.69 5.28 -36.02
C CYS A 30 -27.05 5.69 -36.58
N LEU A 31 -28.12 5.52 -35.80
CA LEU A 31 -29.37 6.25 -36.06
C LEU A 31 -29.08 7.74 -35.87
N THR A 32 -28.96 8.44 -37.00
CA THR A 32 -28.70 9.87 -37.11
C THR A 32 -29.83 10.68 -36.50
N ALA A 33 -29.73 10.92 -35.19
CA ALA A 33 -30.30 12.03 -34.43
C ALA A 33 -29.88 12.00 -32.94
N TYR A 34 -29.44 10.84 -32.40
CA TYR A 34 -29.26 10.66 -30.94
C TYR A 34 -28.00 9.88 -30.50
N GLY A 35 -27.07 9.53 -31.40
CA GLY A 35 -25.80 8.89 -31.02
C GLY A 35 -25.94 7.51 -30.34
N ILE A 36 -26.98 6.74 -30.65
CA ILE A 36 -27.21 5.41 -30.04
C ILE A 36 -26.78 4.30 -31.02
N CYS A 37 -25.80 3.50 -30.62
CA CYS A 37 -25.30 2.33 -31.35
C CYS A 37 -25.88 1.04 -30.75
N VAL A 38 -26.71 0.33 -31.52
CA VAL A 38 -27.43 -0.89 -31.07
C VAL A 38 -26.84 -2.19 -31.66
N GLY A 39 -25.86 -2.09 -32.57
CA GLY A 39 -25.26 -3.23 -33.28
C GLY A 39 -24.01 -3.81 -32.60
N GLN A 40 -23.72 -5.08 -32.87
CA GLN A 40 -22.41 -5.69 -32.59
C GLN A 40 -21.54 -5.62 -33.86
N LEU A 41 -20.35 -5.02 -33.75
CA LEU A 41 -19.33 -5.03 -34.80
C LEU A 41 -18.54 -6.35 -34.70
N TYR A 42 -18.52 -7.17 -35.75
CA TYR A 42 -18.05 -8.58 -35.65
C TYR A 42 -16.82 -8.95 -36.51
N GLN A 43 -16.18 -8.01 -37.21
CA GLN A 43 -15.04 -8.33 -38.09
C GLN A 43 -13.90 -7.32 -37.96
N PRO A 44 -12.63 -7.69 -38.29
CA PRO A 44 -11.53 -6.74 -38.33
C PRO A 44 -11.83 -5.64 -39.34
N GLN A 45 -11.99 -4.41 -38.85
CA GLN A 45 -12.38 -3.26 -39.67
C GLN A 45 -11.19 -2.33 -39.89
N ILE A 46 -11.02 -1.89 -41.13
CA ILE A 46 -10.24 -0.69 -41.43
C ILE A 46 -11.22 0.48 -41.33
N LEU A 47 -10.99 1.33 -40.34
CA LEU A 47 -11.84 2.43 -39.94
C LEU A 47 -11.19 3.76 -40.40
N GLN A 48 -11.95 4.54 -41.18
CA GLN A 48 -11.53 5.81 -41.77
C GLN A 48 -12.57 6.87 -41.44
N ASN A 49 -12.14 7.97 -40.80
CA ASN A 49 -13.01 9.09 -40.37
C ASN A 49 -14.10 8.72 -39.35
N ASP A 50 -13.81 7.80 -38.43
CA ASP A 50 -14.81 7.38 -37.45
C ASP A 50 -14.81 8.29 -36.21
N ILE A 51 -15.88 9.08 -36.13
CA ILE A 51 -16.17 10.02 -35.05
C ILE A 51 -17.38 9.47 -34.28
N PHE A 52 -17.15 9.04 -33.05
CA PHE A 52 -18.16 8.53 -32.11
C PHE A 52 -18.30 9.48 -30.90
N MET A 53 -18.63 10.74 -31.14
CA MET A 53 -18.78 11.74 -30.07
C MET A 53 -20.09 11.54 -29.32
N GLU A 54 -20.03 11.44 -27.99
CA GLU A 54 -21.21 11.26 -27.12
C GLU A 54 -22.04 9.99 -27.42
N ASP A 55 -21.45 9.06 -28.18
CA ASP A 55 -22.17 7.86 -28.61
C ASP A 55 -22.36 6.87 -27.45
N THR A 56 -23.56 6.30 -27.36
CA THR A 56 -23.88 5.25 -26.39
C THR A 56 -23.96 3.89 -27.10
N PHE A 57 -23.04 3.00 -26.75
CA PHE A 57 -23.03 1.60 -27.17
C PHE A 57 -23.83 0.74 -26.18
N LEU A 58 -25.02 0.30 -26.58
CA LEU A 58 -25.94 -0.45 -25.72
C LEU A 58 -25.56 -1.94 -25.57
N ARG A 59 -24.81 -2.48 -26.53
CA ARG A 59 -24.35 -3.87 -26.58
C ARG A 59 -22.82 -3.91 -26.56
N ASN A 60 -22.26 -5.12 -26.56
CA ASN A 60 -20.81 -5.30 -26.62
C ASN A 60 -20.26 -4.57 -27.85
N ALA A 61 -19.32 -3.66 -27.62
CA ALA A 61 -18.62 -2.93 -28.66
C ALA A 61 -17.31 -3.68 -28.95
N ASN A 62 -17.21 -4.29 -30.13
CA ASN A 62 -16.07 -5.12 -30.48
C ASN A 62 -15.32 -4.53 -31.68
N PHE A 63 -14.19 -3.89 -31.36
CA PHE A 63 -13.18 -3.34 -32.25
C PHE A 63 -11.89 -4.17 -32.20
N ARG A 64 -11.98 -5.46 -31.84
CA ARG A 64 -10.84 -6.38 -31.85
C ARG A 64 -10.15 -6.37 -33.20
N ASN A 65 -8.84 -6.18 -33.20
CA ASN A 65 -8.01 -6.16 -34.41
C ASN A 65 -8.44 -5.09 -35.44
N ALA A 66 -9.18 -4.05 -35.02
CA ALA A 66 -9.55 -2.94 -35.88
C ALA A 66 -8.33 -2.02 -36.11
N THR A 67 -8.24 -1.43 -37.30
CA THR A 67 -7.21 -0.44 -37.62
C THR A 67 -7.88 0.90 -37.92
N PHE A 68 -7.69 1.86 -37.03
CA PHE A 68 -8.12 3.24 -37.19
C PHE A 68 -7.01 4.02 -37.88
N LEU A 69 -7.16 4.24 -39.19
CA LEU A 69 -6.12 4.92 -40.00
C LEU A 69 -6.07 6.43 -39.76
N GLN A 70 -7.19 7.00 -39.31
CA GLN A 70 -7.32 8.40 -38.93
C GLN A 70 -7.53 8.53 -37.41
N GLY A 71 -7.70 9.75 -36.91
CA GLY A 71 -7.95 9.97 -35.49
C GLY A 71 -9.20 9.22 -35.05
N ALA A 72 -9.08 8.38 -34.03
CA ALA A 72 -10.21 7.65 -33.47
C ALA A 72 -10.79 8.48 -32.32
N ILE A 73 -12.03 8.94 -32.48
CA ILE A 73 -12.63 9.97 -31.63
C ILE A 73 -13.82 9.34 -30.90
N PHE A 74 -13.65 9.04 -29.61
CA PHE A 74 -14.66 8.53 -28.67
C PHE A 74 -14.85 9.44 -27.42
N PRO A 75 -14.81 10.79 -27.52
CA PRO A 75 -14.97 11.63 -26.36
C PRO A 75 -16.40 11.54 -25.83
N ASN A 76 -16.55 11.45 -24.51
CA ASN A 76 -17.83 11.25 -23.83
C ASN A 76 -18.61 10.00 -24.27
N ALA A 77 -17.99 9.06 -25.00
CA ALA A 77 -18.66 7.84 -25.42
C ALA A 77 -18.99 6.96 -24.21
N THR A 78 -20.17 6.34 -24.21
CA THR A 78 -20.62 5.45 -23.14
C THR A 78 -20.77 4.03 -23.64
N PHE A 79 -19.96 3.11 -23.10
CA PHE A 79 -20.05 1.67 -23.36
C PHE A 79 -20.78 1.01 -22.20
N LEU A 80 -22.04 0.59 -22.42
CA LEU A 80 -22.87 -0.01 -21.35
C LEU A 80 -22.54 -1.49 -21.11
N GLN A 81 -21.96 -2.16 -22.09
CA GLN A 81 -21.49 -3.55 -22.01
C GLN A 81 -19.98 -3.61 -22.29
N ASP A 82 -19.43 -4.81 -22.46
CA ASP A 82 -17.99 -4.99 -22.68
C ASP A 82 -17.53 -4.25 -23.95
N ALA A 83 -16.40 -3.55 -23.83
CA ALA A 83 -15.76 -2.84 -24.93
C ALA A 83 -14.39 -3.46 -25.20
N SER A 84 -14.21 -4.07 -26.38
CA SER A 84 -12.97 -4.72 -26.79
C SER A 84 -12.30 -3.93 -27.91
N PHE A 85 -11.11 -3.44 -27.65
CA PHE A 85 -10.16 -2.83 -28.58
C PHE A 85 -8.85 -3.64 -28.62
N ASP A 86 -8.92 -4.93 -28.30
CA ASP A 86 -7.74 -5.76 -28.19
C ASP A 86 -7.09 -5.97 -29.56
N ILE A 87 -5.76 -5.84 -29.61
CA ILE A 87 -4.98 -5.87 -30.85
C ILE A 87 -5.37 -4.72 -31.82
N ALA A 88 -6.18 -3.75 -31.40
CA ALA A 88 -6.54 -2.62 -32.26
C ALA A 88 -5.32 -1.72 -32.51
N THR A 89 -5.24 -1.14 -33.71
CA THR A 89 -4.20 -0.19 -34.08
C THR A 89 -4.81 1.18 -34.32
N PHE A 90 -4.34 2.18 -33.57
CA PHE A 90 -4.68 3.58 -33.72
C PHE A 90 -3.49 4.29 -34.38
N SER A 91 -3.57 4.52 -35.70
CA SER A 91 -2.47 5.10 -36.48
C SER A 91 -2.27 6.60 -36.22
N GLN A 92 -3.32 7.28 -35.76
CA GLN A 92 -3.30 8.70 -35.36
C GLN A 92 -3.68 8.85 -33.88
N ASN A 93 -3.96 10.08 -33.44
CA ASN A 93 -4.40 10.33 -32.06
C ASN A 93 -5.68 9.54 -31.75
N ALA A 94 -5.71 8.89 -30.60
CA ALA A 94 -6.89 8.20 -30.08
C ALA A 94 -7.44 8.98 -28.88
N ASP A 95 -8.70 9.39 -28.95
CA ASP A 95 -9.34 10.20 -27.91
C ASP A 95 -10.51 9.43 -27.28
N PHE A 96 -10.31 9.02 -26.03
CA PHE A 96 -11.30 8.41 -25.15
C PHE A 96 -11.59 9.32 -23.95
N SER A 97 -11.35 10.64 -24.08
CA SER A 97 -11.56 11.57 -22.97
C SER A 97 -13.01 11.54 -22.49
N GLN A 98 -13.21 11.52 -21.17
CA GLN A 98 -14.52 11.43 -20.52
C GLN A 98 -15.36 10.21 -20.94
N ALA A 99 -14.78 9.22 -21.63
CA ALA A 99 -15.50 8.00 -22.00
C ALA A 99 -15.84 7.18 -20.75
N THR A 100 -17.03 6.58 -20.73
CA THR A 100 -17.49 5.73 -19.63
C THR A 100 -17.57 4.28 -20.09
N PHE A 101 -16.83 3.40 -19.42
CA PHE A 101 -16.86 1.95 -19.62
C PHE A 101 -17.57 1.29 -18.43
N SER A 102 -18.80 0.84 -18.67
CA SER A 102 -19.67 0.29 -17.60
C SER A 102 -19.35 -1.15 -17.23
N GLN A 103 -18.81 -1.92 -18.18
CA GLN A 103 -18.31 -3.28 -17.98
C GLN A 103 -16.81 -3.35 -18.30
N HIS A 104 -16.30 -4.52 -18.69
CA HIS A 104 -14.88 -4.70 -18.94
C HIS A 104 -14.43 -3.91 -20.17
N ALA A 105 -13.33 -3.16 -20.03
CA ALA A 105 -12.69 -2.45 -21.13
C ALA A 105 -11.35 -3.12 -21.46
N ASN A 106 -11.24 -3.69 -22.65
CA ASN A 106 -10.08 -4.45 -23.07
C ASN A 106 -9.31 -3.72 -24.18
N PHE A 107 -8.16 -3.15 -23.83
CA PHE A 107 -7.18 -2.55 -24.73
C PHE A 107 -5.91 -3.39 -24.82
N SER A 108 -5.95 -4.67 -24.45
CA SER A 108 -4.77 -5.54 -24.45
C SER A 108 -4.18 -5.65 -25.86
N GLN A 109 -2.86 -5.55 -25.97
CA GLN A 109 -2.10 -5.54 -27.23
C GLN A 109 -2.49 -4.41 -28.20
N ALA A 110 -3.28 -3.42 -27.77
CA ALA A 110 -3.58 -2.27 -28.62
C ALA A 110 -2.32 -1.44 -28.88
N THR A 111 -2.20 -0.90 -30.09
CA THR A 111 -1.08 -0.05 -30.50
C THR A 111 -1.58 1.37 -30.74
N PHE A 112 -1.10 2.32 -29.94
CA PHE A 112 -1.33 3.74 -30.09
C PHE A 112 -0.09 4.39 -30.72
N SER A 113 -0.14 4.62 -32.03
CA SER A 113 1.01 5.17 -32.79
C SER A 113 1.26 6.66 -32.51
N GLN A 114 0.22 7.40 -32.12
CA GLN A 114 0.32 8.80 -31.69
C GLN A 114 -0.22 8.96 -30.26
N HIS A 115 -0.71 10.15 -29.90
CA HIS A 115 -1.17 10.43 -28.55
C HIS A 115 -2.42 9.62 -28.20
N ALA A 116 -2.46 9.04 -27.01
CA ALA A 116 -3.62 8.35 -26.47
C ALA A 116 -4.19 9.15 -25.29
N ASN A 117 -5.42 9.63 -25.42
CA ASN A 117 -6.06 10.47 -24.41
C ASN A 117 -7.18 9.70 -23.72
N PHE A 118 -7.01 9.35 -22.45
CA PHE A 118 -8.04 8.77 -21.58
C PHE A 118 -8.47 9.77 -20.49
N SER A 119 -8.17 11.06 -20.65
CA SER A 119 -8.37 12.05 -19.58
C SER A 119 -9.84 12.12 -19.16
N GLY A 120 -10.12 11.98 -17.86
CA GLY A 120 -11.47 11.96 -17.30
C GLY A 120 -12.27 10.70 -17.60
N ALA A 121 -11.71 9.69 -18.29
CA ALA A 121 -12.43 8.45 -18.55
C ALA A 121 -12.78 7.73 -17.24
N THR A 122 -13.89 7.00 -17.24
CA THR A 122 -14.36 6.24 -16.08
C THR A 122 -14.47 4.75 -16.43
N PHE A 123 -13.71 3.92 -15.72
CA PHE A 123 -13.74 2.46 -15.82
C PHE A 123 -14.44 1.89 -14.59
N LEU A 124 -15.71 1.48 -14.75
CA LEU A 124 -16.53 0.94 -13.66
C LEU A 124 -16.16 -0.50 -13.27
N GLN A 125 -15.63 -1.28 -14.23
CA GLN A 125 -15.04 -2.60 -14.01
C GLN A 125 -13.56 -2.62 -14.38
N ASN A 126 -12.99 -3.80 -14.61
CA ASN A 126 -11.57 -3.95 -14.92
C ASN A 126 -11.21 -3.30 -16.25
N ALA A 127 -10.09 -2.56 -16.28
CA ALA A 127 -9.46 -2.01 -17.47
C ALA A 127 -8.18 -2.78 -17.78
N ASP A 128 -8.13 -3.44 -18.95
CA ASP A 128 -7.01 -4.27 -19.37
C ASP A 128 -6.21 -3.55 -20.46
N PHE A 129 -4.99 -3.13 -20.15
CA PHE A 129 -4.03 -2.54 -21.07
C PHE A 129 -2.82 -3.45 -21.29
N ARG A 130 -2.89 -4.75 -20.95
CA ARG A 130 -1.74 -5.65 -21.01
C ARG A 130 -1.12 -5.67 -22.40
N TYR A 131 0.20 -5.57 -22.47
CA TYR A 131 0.96 -5.53 -23.73
C TYR A 131 0.58 -4.39 -24.70
N ALA A 132 -0.18 -3.39 -24.26
CA ALA A 132 -0.45 -2.22 -25.07
C ALA A 132 0.84 -1.43 -25.33
N LYS A 133 0.90 -0.78 -26.49
CA LYS A 133 2.06 0.00 -26.92
C LYS A 133 1.65 1.46 -27.08
N PHE A 134 2.31 2.33 -26.32
CA PHE A 134 2.13 3.78 -26.41
C PHE A 134 3.38 4.40 -27.03
N SER A 135 3.29 4.75 -28.31
CA SER A 135 4.41 5.32 -29.07
C SER A 135 4.64 6.80 -28.78
N ARG A 136 3.60 7.52 -28.34
CA ARG A 136 3.62 8.92 -27.87
C ARG A 136 2.86 9.03 -26.55
N ASN A 137 2.76 10.25 -26.01
CA ASN A 137 2.20 10.49 -24.67
C ASN A 137 0.84 9.83 -24.48
N ALA A 138 0.67 9.20 -23.32
CA ALA A 138 -0.59 8.64 -22.85
C ALA A 138 -1.07 9.45 -21.64
N SER A 139 -2.27 10.02 -21.73
CA SER A 139 -2.86 10.78 -20.62
C SER A 139 -3.95 9.98 -19.94
N PHE A 140 -3.79 9.73 -18.64
CA PHE A 140 -4.81 9.23 -17.73
C PHE A 140 -5.22 10.30 -16.72
N TYR A 141 -4.99 11.58 -17.03
CA TYR A 141 -5.36 12.72 -16.18
C TYR A 141 -6.83 12.63 -15.71
N GLY A 142 -7.09 12.68 -14.42
CA GLY A 142 -8.44 12.63 -13.86
C GLY A 142 -9.24 11.34 -14.15
N THR A 143 -8.60 10.29 -14.69
CA THR A 143 -9.27 9.01 -14.99
C THR A 143 -9.70 8.33 -13.71
N THR A 144 -10.89 7.73 -13.67
CA THR A 144 -11.35 6.96 -12.50
C THR A 144 -11.34 5.46 -12.80
N PHE A 145 -10.50 4.71 -12.08
CA PHE A 145 -10.52 3.25 -12.08
C PHE A 145 -11.25 2.73 -10.83
N LEU A 146 -12.45 2.15 -10.99
CA LEU A 146 -13.21 1.65 -9.83
C LEU A 146 -12.82 0.24 -9.42
N ARG A 147 -12.29 -0.58 -10.32
CA ARG A 147 -11.85 -1.96 -10.03
C ARG A 147 -10.37 -2.12 -10.26
N ASN A 148 -9.94 -3.06 -11.09
CA ASN A 148 -8.52 -3.30 -11.36
C ASN A 148 -8.09 -2.61 -12.66
N ALA A 149 -6.85 -2.14 -12.72
CA ALA A 149 -6.23 -1.68 -13.95
C ALA A 149 -4.92 -2.44 -14.18
N ASP A 150 -4.78 -3.06 -15.36
CA ASP A 150 -3.66 -3.94 -15.68
C ASP A 150 -2.84 -3.39 -16.84
N PHE A 151 -1.61 -2.97 -16.57
CA PHE A 151 -0.65 -2.46 -17.54
C PHE A 151 0.52 -3.43 -17.75
N SER A 152 0.39 -4.70 -17.34
CA SER A 152 1.49 -5.65 -17.42
C SER A 152 1.96 -5.87 -18.86
N GLY A 153 3.27 -5.88 -19.08
CA GLY A 153 3.90 -6.05 -20.39
C GLY A 153 3.76 -4.85 -21.33
N THR A 154 3.19 -3.74 -20.87
CA THR A 154 3.05 -2.53 -21.70
C THR A 154 4.41 -1.99 -22.12
N THR A 155 4.47 -1.38 -23.30
CA THR A 155 5.65 -0.65 -23.76
C THR A 155 5.34 0.82 -23.87
N LEU A 156 6.08 1.62 -23.11
CA LEU A 156 5.99 3.07 -23.03
C LEU A 156 7.21 3.65 -23.73
N PHE A 157 7.05 4.04 -25.00
CA PHE A 157 8.09 4.79 -25.73
C PHE A 157 7.99 6.29 -25.49
N SER A 158 6.86 6.75 -24.98
CA SER A 158 6.58 8.16 -24.74
C SER A 158 7.42 8.75 -23.63
N GLN A 159 7.76 10.02 -23.74
CA GLN A 159 8.42 10.75 -22.67
C GLN A 159 7.56 10.83 -21.40
N ASN A 160 6.24 10.96 -21.56
CA ASN A 160 5.33 11.26 -20.45
C ASN A 160 4.08 10.38 -20.45
N VAL A 161 3.78 9.82 -19.27
CA VAL A 161 2.50 9.21 -18.92
C VAL A 161 1.93 9.95 -17.72
N TYR A 162 0.72 10.50 -17.85
CA TYR A 162 0.12 11.38 -16.84
C TYR A 162 -0.94 10.64 -16.05
N PHE A 163 -0.85 10.68 -14.72
CA PHE A 163 -1.82 10.12 -13.77
C PHE A 163 -2.30 11.15 -12.75
N ASP A 164 -2.05 12.44 -13.01
CA ASP A 164 -2.47 13.53 -12.14
C ASP A 164 -4.00 13.49 -11.96
N ASP A 165 -4.46 13.63 -10.72
CA ASP A 165 -5.88 13.54 -10.31
C ASP A 165 -6.59 12.21 -10.64
N ALA A 166 -5.90 11.22 -11.22
CA ALA A 166 -6.47 9.92 -11.51
C ALA A 166 -6.88 9.23 -10.20
N GLN A 167 -8.07 8.63 -10.17
CA GLN A 167 -8.54 7.84 -9.03
C GLN A 167 -8.07 6.39 -9.19
N LEU A 168 -7.21 5.96 -8.27
CA LEU A 168 -6.52 4.67 -8.32
C LEU A 168 -7.47 3.48 -8.08
N PRO A 169 -7.15 2.34 -8.72
CA PRO A 169 -7.89 1.09 -8.58
C PRO A 169 -7.71 0.41 -7.21
N ASP A 170 -8.44 -0.69 -7.00
CA ASP A 170 -8.14 -1.63 -5.91
C ASP A 170 -6.75 -2.26 -6.10
N THR A 171 -6.45 -2.64 -7.36
CA THR A 171 -5.17 -3.21 -7.80
C THR A 171 -4.70 -2.58 -9.10
N LEU A 172 -3.44 -2.18 -9.12
CA LEU A 172 -2.74 -1.63 -10.28
C LEU A 172 -1.58 -2.56 -10.64
N ARG A 173 -1.61 -3.20 -11.82
CA ARG A 173 -0.49 -4.04 -12.25
C ARG A 173 0.41 -3.30 -13.22
N PHE A 174 1.68 -3.17 -12.85
CA PHE A 174 2.77 -2.57 -13.61
C PHE A 174 3.91 -3.58 -13.68
N GLU A 175 3.64 -4.79 -14.18
CA GLU A 175 4.65 -5.84 -14.25
C GLU A 175 5.25 -5.91 -15.65
N SER A 176 6.55 -6.13 -15.76
CA SER A 176 7.27 -6.20 -17.03
C SER A 176 6.99 -5.00 -17.94
N VAL A 177 6.78 -3.82 -17.36
CA VAL A 177 6.52 -2.59 -18.13
C VAL A 177 7.83 -2.10 -18.71
N ASN A 178 7.92 -2.09 -20.04
CA ASN A 178 9.09 -1.60 -20.73
C ASN A 178 9.00 -0.07 -20.89
N MET A 179 9.70 0.64 -20.01
CA MET A 179 9.86 2.09 -20.08
C MET A 179 11.13 2.42 -20.86
N GLY A 180 10.97 2.98 -22.06
CA GLY A 180 12.10 3.42 -22.89
C GLY A 180 13.02 4.42 -22.19
N ASN A 181 14.21 4.64 -22.74
CA ASN A 181 15.19 5.57 -22.16
C ASN A 181 14.70 7.02 -22.10
N GLU A 182 13.72 7.38 -22.94
CA GLU A 182 13.13 8.71 -22.98
C GLU A 182 12.10 8.96 -21.86
N VAL A 183 11.66 7.92 -21.15
CA VAL A 183 10.73 8.05 -20.01
C VAL A 183 11.51 8.63 -18.83
N SER A 184 11.13 9.84 -18.41
CA SER A 184 11.79 10.55 -17.30
C SER A 184 11.39 9.99 -15.94
N ALA A 185 10.14 10.18 -15.55
CA ALA A 185 9.53 9.57 -14.38
C ALA A 185 8.00 9.55 -14.53
N ILE A 186 7.36 8.49 -14.08
CA ILE A 186 5.90 8.39 -14.00
C ILE A 186 5.51 8.75 -12.57
N TYR A 187 4.81 9.88 -12.44
CA TYR A 187 4.34 10.40 -11.17
C TYR A 187 3.00 9.75 -10.81
N LEU A 188 3.04 8.60 -10.16
CA LEU A 188 1.84 7.96 -9.60
C LEU A 188 1.44 8.57 -8.25
N SER A 189 2.37 9.25 -7.58
CA SER A 189 2.14 9.93 -6.30
C SER A 189 1.10 11.05 -6.35
N VAL A 190 0.84 11.63 -7.53
CA VAL A 190 -0.18 12.68 -7.75
C VAL A 190 -1.59 12.13 -7.97
N ALA A 191 -1.72 10.82 -8.20
CA ALA A 191 -3.03 10.16 -8.28
C ALA A 191 -3.71 10.14 -6.89
N SER A 192 -5.03 10.04 -6.84
CA SER A 192 -5.81 9.98 -5.60
C SER A 192 -6.37 8.57 -5.33
N VAL A 193 -6.66 8.28 -4.07
CA VAL A 193 -7.33 7.05 -3.59
C VAL A 193 -8.70 7.36 -2.98
N ASP A 194 -9.25 8.56 -3.21
CA ASP A 194 -10.49 8.99 -2.57
C ASP A 194 -11.69 8.15 -3.01
N SER A 195 -11.78 7.83 -4.31
CA SER A 195 -12.84 6.96 -4.82
C SER A 195 -12.78 5.56 -4.20
N LEU A 196 -11.57 5.01 -4.04
CA LEU A 196 -11.29 3.72 -3.41
C LEU A 196 -11.75 3.71 -1.96
N ARG A 197 -11.29 4.68 -1.16
CA ARG A 197 -11.62 4.79 0.27
C ARG A 197 -13.10 5.05 0.52
N LYS A 198 -13.75 5.87 -0.32
CA LYS A 198 -15.20 6.10 -0.25
C LYS A 198 -15.99 4.82 -0.52
N ARG A 199 -15.59 4.04 -1.53
CA ARG A 199 -16.26 2.79 -1.91
C ARG A 199 -16.12 1.70 -0.86
N THR A 200 -14.95 1.57 -0.22
CA THR A 200 -14.71 0.55 0.80
C THR A 200 -15.10 0.98 2.21
N ALA A 201 -15.41 2.26 2.43
CA ALA A 201 -15.59 2.87 3.75
C ALA A 201 -14.36 2.70 4.68
N GLU A 202 -13.16 2.56 4.10
CA GLU A 202 -11.89 2.39 4.81
C GLU A 202 -10.95 3.56 4.50
N SER A 203 -10.73 4.45 5.46
CA SER A 203 -9.91 5.67 5.27
C SER A 203 -8.42 5.38 5.07
N THR A 204 -7.93 4.22 5.50
CA THR A 204 -6.53 3.80 5.39
C THR A 204 -6.26 2.91 4.18
N ARG A 205 -7.28 2.63 3.35
CA ARG A 205 -7.13 1.77 2.18
C ARG A 205 -6.11 2.38 1.21
N LYS A 206 -5.26 1.51 0.69
CA LYS A 206 -4.22 1.79 -0.31
C LYS A 206 -4.51 1.01 -1.59
N CYS A 207 -4.06 1.53 -2.71
CA CYS A 207 -3.97 0.80 -3.97
C CYS A 207 -2.84 -0.22 -3.88
N VAL A 208 -3.11 -1.48 -4.19
CA VAL A 208 -2.06 -2.50 -4.27
C VAL A 208 -1.40 -2.41 -5.64
N ILE A 209 -0.09 -2.17 -5.69
CA ILE A 209 0.67 -2.05 -6.95
C ILE A 209 1.65 -3.20 -7.12
N PHE A 210 1.63 -3.84 -8.28
CA PHE A 210 2.52 -4.94 -8.65
C PHE A 210 3.58 -4.41 -9.60
N LEU A 211 4.86 -4.63 -9.29
CA LEU A 211 6.00 -3.99 -9.97
C LEU A 211 7.04 -5.00 -10.48
N TRP A 212 6.64 -6.26 -10.61
CA TRP A 212 7.54 -7.36 -10.95
C TRP A 212 8.21 -7.12 -12.32
N HIS A 213 9.54 -7.27 -12.42
CA HIS A 213 10.34 -6.99 -13.64
C HIS A 213 10.16 -5.58 -14.26
N THR A 214 9.78 -4.59 -13.47
CA THR A 214 9.63 -3.19 -13.93
C THR A 214 10.70 -2.31 -13.32
N ASP A 215 11.22 -1.34 -14.10
CA ASP A 215 12.19 -0.36 -13.62
C ASP A 215 11.52 0.65 -12.66
N VAL A 216 11.53 0.33 -11.36
CA VAL A 216 10.92 1.16 -10.31
C VAL A 216 11.66 2.49 -10.11
N SER A 217 12.89 2.63 -10.60
CA SER A 217 13.63 3.89 -10.50
C SER A 217 12.96 5.03 -11.27
N LYS A 218 12.13 4.69 -12.27
CA LYS A 218 11.31 5.62 -13.06
C LYS A 218 9.92 5.85 -12.49
N LEU A 219 9.55 5.22 -11.38
CA LEU A 219 8.24 5.37 -10.74
C LEU A 219 8.35 6.20 -9.47
N VAL A 220 7.44 7.17 -9.30
CA VAL A 220 7.31 7.96 -8.08
C VAL A 220 6.08 7.52 -7.33
N LEU A 221 6.31 6.80 -6.23
CA LEU A 221 5.25 6.22 -5.40
C LEU A 221 5.16 6.94 -4.05
N ASN A 222 3.94 7.05 -3.52
CA ASN A 222 3.69 7.54 -2.17
C ASN A 222 3.14 6.38 -1.31
N HIS A 223 3.81 6.08 -0.20
CA HIS A 223 3.43 4.98 0.70
C HIS A 223 2.01 5.16 1.28
N ASP A 224 1.51 6.38 1.45
CA ASP A 224 0.15 6.61 1.96
C ASP A 224 -0.93 6.14 0.99
N LYS A 225 -0.58 6.02 -0.30
CA LYS A 225 -1.50 5.67 -1.38
C LYS A 225 -1.26 4.26 -1.92
N PHE A 226 -0.03 3.75 -1.84
CA PHE A 226 0.38 2.48 -2.44
C PHE A 226 0.89 1.48 -1.41
N ALA A 227 0.49 0.23 -1.58
CA ALA A 227 1.11 -0.94 -0.96
C ALA A 227 1.70 -1.83 -2.07
N LEU A 228 2.88 -2.41 -1.87
CA LEU A 228 3.47 -3.31 -2.86
C LEU A 228 2.79 -4.69 -2.78
N GLY A 229 2.29 -5.16 -3.92
CA GLY A 229 1.70 -6.49 -4.09
C GLY A 229 2.70 -7.46 -4.71
N TYR A 230 2.50 -8.75 -4.43
CA TYR A 230 3.29 -9.84 -4.98
C TYR A 230 2.38 -11.02 -5.28
N ASP A 231 2.57 -11.64 -6.44
CA ASP A 231 1.97 -12.93 -6.73
C ASP A 231 2.69 -14.04 -5.94
N GLU A 232 1.99 -15.15 -5.72
CA GLU A 232 2.48 -16.26 -4.89
C GLU A 232 3.80 -16.84 -5.43
N ASP A 233 3.99 -16.83 -6.74
CA ASP A 233 5.14 -17.41 -7.45
C ASP A 233 6.41 -16.53 -7.41
N VAL A 234 6.32 -15.28 -6.95
CA VAL A 234 7.48 -14.37 -6.91
C VAL A 234 8.42 -14.78 -5.76
N ASN A 235 9.68 -15.06 -6.08
CA ASN A 235 10.72 -15.45 -5.12
C ASN A 235 10.98 -14.34 -4.08
N TRP A 236 11.42 -14.74 -2.90
CA TRP A 236 11.74 -13.85 -1.78
C TRP A 236 12.77 -12.76 -2.13
N GLU A 237 13.87 -13.13 -2.78
CA GLU A 237 14.97 -12.20 -3.11
C GLU A 237 14.51 -11.05 -4.00
N ASP A 238 13.62 -11.40 -4.90
CA ASP A 238 12.99 -10.52 -5.86
C ASP A 238 12.04 -9.52 -5.19
N ARG A 239 11.21 -9.98 -4.23
CA ARG A 239 10.36 -9.09 -3.43
C ARG A 239 11.20 -8.04 -2.71
N ILE A 240 12.31 -8.48 -2.09
CA ILE A 240 13.24 -7.60 -1.39
C ILE A 240 13.89 -6.61 -2.35
N SER A 241 14.32 -7.05 -3.53
CA SER A 241 14.89 -6.18 -4.56
C SER A 241 13.91 -5.08 -4.96
N THR A 242 12.62 -5.40 -5.19
CA THR A 242 11.59 -4.41 -5.51
C THR A 242 11.41 -3.38 -4.39
N TYR A 243 11.36 -3.80 -3.12
CA TYR A 243 11.31 -2.88 -1.98
C TYR A 243 12.54 -1.96 -1.94
N GLN A 244 13.75 -2.52 -2.07
CA GLN A 244 14.98 -1.74 -2.04
C GLN A 244 15.05 -0.70 -3.15
N GLN A 245 14.65 -1.07 -4.37
CA GLN A 245 14.58 -0.14 -5.50
C GLN A 245 13.53 0.96 -5.26
N THR A 246 12.36 0.60 -4.70
CA THR A 246 11.30 1.56 -4.36
C THR A 246 11.78 2.57 -3.31
N ILE A 247 12.39 2.08 -2.23
CA ILE A 247 12.92 2.90 -1.14
C ILE A 247 14.01 3.84 -1.67
N LYS A 248 14.94 3.31 -2.48
CA LYS A 248 15.99 4.12 -3.12
C LYS A 248 15.38 5.21 -4.01
N SER A 249 14.44 4.85 -4.88
CA SER A 249 13.73 5.78 -5.75
C SER A 249 13.04 6.91 -4.98
N CYS A 250 12.45 6.61 -3.82
CA CYS A 250 11.83 7.59 -2.93
C CYS A 250 12.88 8.53 -2.29
N ARG A 251 13.98 7.98 -1.76
CA ARG A 251 15.07 8.77 -1.13
C ARG A 251 15.76 9.68 -2.13
N ASP A 252 16.06 9.19 -3.33
CA ASP A 252 16.69 9.96 -4.40
C ASP A 252 15.83 11.18 -4.82
N ARG A 253 14.53 11.15 -4.50
CA ARG A 253 13.54 12.21 -4.79
C ARG A 253 13.11 13.02 -3.55
N GLY A 254 13.73 12.79 -2.39
CA GLY A 254 13.41 13.50 -1.15
C GLY A 254 12.07 13.09 -0.50
N LEU A 255 11.47 11.96 -0.91
CA LEU A 255 10.23 11.43 -0.34
C LEU A 255 10.51 10.55 0.88
N GLU A 256 11.13 11.14 1.91
CA GLU A 256 11.59 10.40 3.09
C GLU A 256 10.47 9.66 3.81
N ALA A 257 9.31 10.31 4.05
CA ALA A 257 8.19 9.65 4.73
C ALA A 257 7.71 8.39 4.00
N SER A 258 7.66 8.43 2.66
CA SER A 258 7.31 7.25 1.85
C SER A 258 8.40 6.18 1.89
N ALA A 259 9.68 6.59 1.81
CA ALA A 259 10.80 5.67 1.94
C ALA A 259 10.80 4.92 3.29
N GLN A 260 10.49 5.63 4.38
CA GLN A 260 10.36 5.04 5.72
C GLN A 260 9.21 4.03 5.77
N GLY A 261 8.04 4.39 5.22
CA GLY A 261 6.88 3.51 5.16
C GLY A 261 7.17 2.20 4.42
N PHE A 262 7.77 2.28 3.23
CA PHE A 262 8.14 1.08 2.46
C PHE A 262 9.25 0.27 3.14
N ASP A 263 10.19 0.91 3.84
CA ASP A 263 11.22 0.21 4.59
C ASP A 263 10.65 -0.55 5.79
N ILE A 264 9.69 0.04 6.51
CA ILE A 264 8.95 -0.63 7.60
C ILE A 264 8.21 -1.85 7.06
N ASP A 265 7.50 -1.73 5.93
CA ASP A 265 6.80 -2.85 5.31
C ASP A 265 7.78 -3.97 4.91
N MET A 266 8.94 -3.61 4.34
CA MET A 266 10.01 -4.58 4.02
C MET A 266 10.53 -5.28 5.29
N GLN A 267 10.73 -4.55 6.39
CA GLN A 267 11.18 -5.12 7.66
C GLN A 267 10.13 -6.07 8.27
N LYS A 268 8.85 -5.70 8.24
CA LYS A 268 7.73 -6.56 8.65
C LYS A 268 7.72 -7.86 7.85
N MET A 269 7.82 -7.74 6.53
CA MET A 269 7.86 -8.89 5.63
C MET A 269 9.08 -9.81 5.93
N LYS A 270 10.27 -9.24 6.21
CA LYS A 270 11.46 -10.01 6.62
C LYS A 270 11.24 -10.81 7.90
N LEU A 271 10.55 -10.21 8.87
CA LEU A 271 10.23 -10.86 10.13
C LEU A 271 9.21 -11.99 9.94
N GLU A 272 8.17 -11.77 9.14
CA GLU A 272 7.19 -12.79 8.78
C GLU A 272 7.85 -14.01 8.14
N TYR A 273 8.75 -13.78 7.18
CA TYR A 273 9.51 -14.83 6.53
C TYR A 273 10.44 -15.59 7.50
N SER A 274 11.14 -14.86 8.39
CA SER A 274 12.19 -15.45 9.23
C SER A 274 11.65 -16.15 10.49
N TRP A 275 10.57 -15.63 11.07
CA TRP A 275 10.08 -16.03 12.39
C TRP A 275 8.69 -16.69 12.37
N GLY A 276 8.02 -16.73 11.20
CA GLY A 276 6.74 -17.41 11.02
C GLY A 276 5.72 -17.02 12.09
N PHE A 277 5.29 -17.99 12.90
CA PHE A 277 4.27 -17.77 13.93
C PHE A 277 4.68 -16.78 15.03
N LEU A 278 5.98 -16.54 15.24
CA LEU A 278 6.48 -15.54 16.21
C LEU A 278 6.51 -14.13 15.63
N ALA A 279 6.42 -13.98 14.31
CA ALA A 279 6.55 -12.68 13.64
C ALA A 279 5.57 -11.61 14.14
N PRO A 280 4.27 -11.89 14.37
CA PRO A 280 3.33 -10.87 14.86
C PRO A 280 3.75 -10.26 16.21
N ALA A 281 4.28 -11.09 17.12
CA ALA A 281 4.75 -10.61 18.42
C ALA A 281 6.00 -9.74 18.30
N ILE A 282 6.93 -10.13 17.41
CA ILE A 282 8.15 -9.37 17.15
C ILE A 282 7.83 -8.05 16.44
N ILE A 283 6.93 -8.06 15.44
CA ILE A 283 6.46 -6.87 14.73
C ILE A 283 5.81 -5.90 15.69
N TRP A 284 4.87 -6.37 16.52
CA TRP A 284 4.23 -5.54 17.55
C TRP A 284 5.26 -4.88 18.47
N PHE A 285 6.24 -5.67 18.93
CA PHE A 285 7.31 -5.15 19.77
C PHE A 285 8.14 -4.08 19.05
N GLN A 286 8.62 -4.35 17.83
CA GLN A 286 9.42 -3.43 17.03
C GLN A 286 8.66 -2.13 16.68
N GLU A 287 7.37 -2.22 16.40
CA GLU A 287 6.52 -1.07 16.10
C GLU A 287 6.30 -0.18 17.34
N TYR A 288 5.95 -0.81 18.47
CA TYR A 288 5.73 -0.11 19.73
C TYR A 288 7.00 0.52 20.28
N TRP A 289 8.12 -0.21 20.21
CA TRP A 289 9.33 0.15 20.95
C TRP A 289 10.07 1.37 20.40
N TRP A 290 10.24 1.42 19.08
CA TRP A 290 11.03 2.43 18.38
C TRP A 290 10.61 2.63 16.92
N ASN A 291 9.42 2.15 16.54
CA ASN A 291 8.88 2.22 15.19
C ASN A 291 9.90 1.75 14.13
N PHE A 292 10.45 0.53 14.31
CA PHE A 292 11.49 -0.05 13.44
C PHE A 292 12.74 0.84 13.25
N GLY A 293 13.11 1.60 14.28
CA GLY A 293 14.30 2.46 14.30
C GLY A 293 14.08 3.90 13.85
N TYR A 294 12.87 4.24 13.36
CA TYR A 294 12.54 5.60 12.89
C TYR A 294 12.09 6.55 14.01
N ASP A 295 11.57 6.03 15.13
CA ASP A 295 11.20 6.85 16.29
C ASP A 295 12.08 6.50 17.49
N ARG A 296 13.31 7.01 17.45
CA ARG A 296 14.30 6.78 18.51
C ARG A 296 13.90 7.40 19.85
N SER A 297 13.02 8.41 19.85
CA SER A 297 12.55 9.07 21.07
C SER A 297 11.71 8.13 21.95
N ARG A 298 10.98 7.19 21.32
CA ARG A 298 10.23 6.13 22.02
C ARG A 298 11.11 5.24 22.86
N ILE A 299 12.37 5.02 22.50
CA ILE A 299 13.30 4.20 23.30
C ILE A 299 13.45 4.82 24.70
N LEU A 300 13.69 6.14 24.76
CA LEU A 300 13.85 6.86 26.02
C LEU A 300 12.53 6.86 26.82
N GLN A 301 11.40 7.13 26.16
CA GLN A 301 10.09 7.14 26.80
C GLN A 301 9.71 5.77 27.36
N ASN A 302 9.83 4.71 26.56
CA ASN A 302 9.53 3.35 26.97
C ASN A 302 10.46 2.87 28.09
N THR A 303 11.76 3.23 28.03
CA THR A 303 12.70 2.98 29.13
C THR A 303 12.25 3.65 30.42
N PHE A 304 11.85 4.92 30.33
CA PHE A 304 11.35 5.65 31.49
C PHE A 304 10.09 5.00 32.05
N TYR A 305 9.12 4.65 31.22
CA TYR A 305 7.89 3.99 31.66
C TYR A 305 8.14 2.62 32.28
N ALA A 306 9.01 1.80 31.68
CA ALA A 306 9.37 0.50 32.25
C ALA A 306 10.11 0.63 33.58
N PHE A 307 10.98 1.63 33.72
CA PHE A 307 11.64 1.93 34.98
C PHE A 307 10.63 2.36 36.05
N VAL A 308 9.71 3.27 35.73
CA VAL A 308 8.66 3.73 36.64
C VAL A 308 7.71 2.58 37.02
N ALA A 309 7.31 1.73 36.08
CA ALA A 309 6.49 0.56 36.36
C ALA A 309 7.20 -0.44 37.28
N SER A 310 8.50 -0.69 37.05
CA SER A 310 9.34 -1.52 37.91
C SER A 310 9.48 -0.93 39.31
N PHE A 311 9.65 0.39 39.39
CA PHE A 311 9.71 1.12 40.65
C PHE A 311 8.41 1.00 41.43
N LEU A 312 7.25 1.18 40.78
CA LEU A 312 5.94 1.03 41.41
C LEU A 312 5.68 -0.41 41.86
N LEU A 313 6.08 -1.41 41.05
CA LEU A 313 6.00 -2.82 41.42
C LEU A 313 6.80 -3.09 42.71
N PHE A 314 8.03 -2.60 42.79
CA PHE A 314 8.87 -2.76 43.98
C PHE A 314 8.37 -1.93 45.16
N LEU A 315 7.77 -0.76 44.92
CA LEU A 315 7.20 0.09 45.96
C LEU A 315 5.97 -0.54 46.61
N LEU A 316 5.06 -1.10 45.80
CA LEU A 316 3.87 -1.82 46.27
C LEU A 316 4.25 -3.14 46.96
N GLY A 317 5.23 -3.85 46.41
CA GLY A 317 5.72 -5.12 46.96
C GLY A 317 6.85 -4.99 47.99
N PHE A 318 7.13 -3.80 48.52
CA PHE A 318 8.36 -3.47 49.25
C PHE A 318 8.81 -4.52 50.25
N GLN A 319 7.93 -4.94 51.16
CA GLN A 319 8.27 -5.93 52.18
C GLN A 319 8.65 -7.29 51.59
N ARG A 320 7.93 -7.74 50.55
CA ARG A 320 8.20 -9.03 49.89
C ARG A 320 9.53 -8.97 49.14
N PHE A 321 9.78 -7.91 48.39
CA PHE A 321 11.04 -7.74 47.64
C PHE A 321 12.24 -7.61 48.55
N MET A 322 12.12 -6.84 49.63
CA MET A 322 13.20 -6.71 50.61
C MET A 322 13.50 -8.06 51.27
N ASN A 323 12.50 -8.87 51.62
CA ASN A 323 12.73 -10.20 52.17
C ASN A 323 13.28 -11.22 51.15
N ALA A 324 12.86 -11.12 49.89
CA ALA A 324 13.27 -12.04 48.83
C ALA A 324 14.70 -11.79 48.32
N TYR A 325 15.12 -10.53 48.27
CA TYR A 325 16.40 -10.13 47.67
C TYR A 325 17.43 -9.64 48.72
N PHE A 326 16.98 -9.21 49.90
CA PHE A 326 17.85 -8.75 50.99
C PHE A 326 17.50 -9.50 52.29
N PRO A 327 17.87 -10.78 52.44
CA PRO A 327 17.74 -11.45 53.72
C PRO A 327 18.47 -10.62 54.79
N SER A 328 17.79 -10.40 55.91
CA SER A 328 18.13 -9.46 57.00
C SER A 328 19.51 -9.66 57.64
N ASP A 329 20.25 -10.67 57.20
CA ASP A 329 21.34 -11.29 57.94
C ASP A 329 22.71 -10.86 57.39
N GLN A 330 22.76 -10.26 56.20
CA GLN A 330 24.00 -9.83 55.54
C GLN A 330 24.20 -8.30 55.41
N LEU A 331 23.24 -7.48 55.83
CA LEU A 331 23.51 -6.08 56.14
C LEU A 331 24.35 -6.07 57.41
N GLY A 332 25.68 -6.05 57.29
CA GLY A 332 26.67 -5.98 58.38
C GLY A 332 26.59 -4.66 59.17
N LEU A 333 25.40 -4.36 59.69
CA LEU A 333 25.03 -3.13 60.34
C LEU A 333 24.08 -3.47 61.49
N THR A 334 24.65 -3.99 62.58
CA THR A 334 23.94 -4.27 63.83
C THR A 334 23.22 -3.04 64.40
N ALA A 335 23.72 -1.82 64.12
CA ALA A 335 23.07 -0.57 64.50
C ALA A 335 22.01 -0.05 63.50
N SER A 336 22.00 -0.51 62.25
CA SER A 336 21.00 -0.12 61.24
C SER A 336 19.85 -1.11 61.10
N LYS A 337 19.97 -2.34 61.64
CA LYS A 337 18.89 -3.33 61.70
C LYS A 337 17.62 -2.72 62.29
N ALA A 338 17.73 -2.02 63.42
CA ALA A 338 16.62 -1.33 64.04
C ALA A 338 16.03 -0.25 63.12
N ARG A 339 16.84 0.64 62.53
CA ARG A 339 16.37 1.74 61.65
C ARG A 339 15.74 1.25 60.35
N VAL A 340 16.27 0.18 59.76
CA VAL A 340 15.69 -0.43 58.56
C VAL A 340 14.40 -1.19 58.90
N LEU A 341 14.35 -1.89 60.04
CA LEU A 341 13.12 -2.50 60.56
C LEU A 341 12.06 -1.47 60.99
N CYS A 342 12.44 -0.23 61.36
CA CYS A 342 11.48 0.87 61.55
C CYS A 342 10.74 1.19 60.25
N TYR A 343 11.46 1.15 59.10
CA TYR A 343 10.83 1.26 57.78
C TYR A 343 9.88 0.11 57.49
N TYR A 344 10.00 -1.06 58.13
CA TYR A 344 9.08 -2.18 57.94
C TYR A 344 7.73 -1.98 58.65
N ARG A 345 7.69 -1.32 59.81
CA ARG A 345 6.53 -1.33 60.73
C ARG A 345 5.46 -0.26 60.47
N SER A 346 5.80 0.94 60.00
CA SER A 346 4.79 2.00 59.74
C SER A 346 4.88 2.56 58.31
N PRO A 347 3.94 2.20 57.41
CA PRO A 347 3.97 2.65 56.01
C PRO A 347 3.90 4.15 55.80
N ARG A 348 3.22 4.89 56.69
CA ARG A 348 2.94 6.33 56.53
C ARG A 348 4.05 7.23 57.08
N GLU A 349 4.69 6.86 58.19
CA GLU A 349 5.65 7.75 58.87
C GLU A 349 7.03 7.80 58.20
N HIS A 350 7.34 6.79 57.38
CA HIS A 350 8.67 6.67 56.79
C HIS A 350 8.68 6.54 55.26
N TRP A 351 7.60 7.00 54.61
CA TRP A 351 7.43 6.95 53.17
C TRP A 351 8.61 7.55 52.36
N PRO A 352 9.22 8.70 52.74
CA PRO A 352 10.35 9.27 51.98
C PRO A 352 11.57 8.35 51.91
N ASN A 353 11.80 7.58 52.98
CA ASN A 353 12.94 6.68 53.05
C ASN A 353 12.67 5.36 52.33
N ARG A 354 11.43 4.83 52.41
CA ARG A 354 10.99 3.72 51.56
C ARG A 354 11.14 4.06 50.08
N PHE A 355 10.70 5.24 49.68
CA PHE A 355 10.84 5.75 48.31
C PHE A 355 12.31 5.73 47.86
N LYS A 356 13.22 6.34 48.64
CA LYS A 356 14.66 6.40 48.31
C LYS A 356 15.28 5.01 48.16
N ILE A 357 14.99 4.11 49.11
CA ILE A 357 15.49 2.74 49.09
C ILE A 357 15.00 2.00 47.85
N VAL A 358 13.69 2.03 47.59
CA VAL A 358 13.10 1.36 46.42
C VAL A 358 13.65 1.94 45.12
N LEU A 359 13.79 3.26 45.02
CA LEU A 359 14.29 3.92 43.83
C LEU A 359 15.71 3.48 43.51
N PHE A 360 16.59 3.52 44.51
CA PHE A 360 17.98 3.11 44.37
C PHE A 360 18.11 1.63 43.96
N TYR A 361 17.36 0.74 44.60
CA TYR A 361 17.43 -0.69 44.27
C TYR A 361 16.75 -1.05 42.95
N THR A 362 15.67 -0.36 42.59
CA THR A 362 15.08 -0.50 41.25
C THR A 362 16.11 -0.11 40.20
N ALA A 363 16.85 0.99 40.39
CA ALA A 363 17.91 1.39 39.46
C ALA A 363 19.02 0.34 39.36
N LEU A 364 19.46 -0.25 40.49
CA LEU A 364 20.50 -1.29 40.48
C LEU A 364 20.06 -2.56 39.73
N VAL A 365 18.82 -3.00 39.92
CA VAL A 365 18.27 -4.20 39.26
C VAL A 365 17.99 -3.91 37.79
N PHE A 366 17.32 -2.81 37.48
CA PHE A 366 16.90 -2.46 36.13
C PHE A 366 18.11 -2.15 35.23
N PHE A 367 19.05 -1.31 35.66
CA PHE A 367 20.25 -1.03 34.86
C PHE A 367 21.34 -2.11 34.98
N SER A 368 21.03 -3.25 35.61
CA SER A 368 21.89 -4.43 35.67
C SER A 368 23.30 -4.16 36.22
N TRP A 369 23.44 -3.16 37.09
CA TRP A 369 24.74 -2.73 37.60
C TRP A 369 25.33 -3.73 38.59
N LYS A 370 24.50 -4.42 39.39
CA LYS A 370 24.96 -5.33 40.46
C LYS A 370 23.88 -6.28 40.95
N MET A 371 23.36 -7.17 40.10
CA MET A 371 22.48 -8.25 40.56
C MET A 371 23.34 -9.38 41.14
N ASP A 372 23.19 -9.68 42.44
CA ASP A 372 23.90 -10.78 43.08
C ASP A 372 22.97 -11.99 43.20
N HIS A 373 23.08 -12.90 42.23
CA HIS A 373 22.22 -14.08 42.12
C HIS A 373 22.26 -14.98 43.36
N SER A 374 23.38 -14.98 44.09
CA SER A 374 23.56 -15.78 45.32
C SER A 374 22.70 -15.30 46.48
N LYS A 375 22.22 -14.05 46.42
CA LYS A 375 21.44 -13.41 47.50
C LYS A 375 19.93 -13.49 47.32
N VAL A 376 19.47 -13.97 46.16
CA VAL A 376 18.04 -14.10 45.87
C VAL A 376 17.49 -15.37 46.50
N ASN A 377 16.60 -15.24 47.47
CA ASN A 377 15.98 -16.36 48.18
C ASN A 377 14.80 -16.95 47.39
N TYR A 378 15.14 -17.69 46.33
CA TYR A 378 14.18 -18.34 45.44
C TYR A 378 13.35 -19.44 46.12
N ARG A 379 13.89 -20.09 47.17
CA ARG A 379 13.20 -21.17 47.90
C ARG A 379 12.03 -20.65 48.73
N GLN A 380 12.19 -19.49 49.37
CA GLN A 380 11.16 -18.92 50.24
C GLN A 380 10.21 -17.99 49.48
N TYR A 381 10.68 -17.32 48.41
CA TYR A 381 9.89 -16.33 47.66
C TYR A 381 10.03 -16.53 46.13
N PRO A 382 9.48 -17.62 45.57
CA PRO A 382 9.67 -17.96 44.14
C PRO A 382 9.11 -16.89 43.20
N TRP A 383 7.88 -16.44 43.42
CA TRP A 383 7.22 -15.44 42.56
C TRP A 383 7.86 -14.05 42.64
N THR A 384 8.31 -13.64 43.83
CA THR A 384 9.01 -12.35 44.02
C THR A 384 10.39 -12.39 43.37
N SER A 385 11.11 -13.51 43.50
CA SER A 385 12.38 -13.73 42.81
C SER A 385 12.21 -13.68 41.30
N LEU A 386 11.17 -14.35 40.77
CA LEU A 386 10.82 -14.29 39.35
C LEU A 386 10.55 -12.86 38.88
N ALA A 387 9.81 -12.06 39.68
CA ALA A 387 9.55 -10.66 39.35
C ALA A 387 10.83 -9.81 39.34
N VAL A 388 11.79 -10.05 40.25
CA VAL A 388 13.10 -9.39 40.22
C VAL A 388 13.86 -9.76 38.94
N TYR A 389 13.89 -11.04 38.58
CA TYR A 389 14.53 -11.50 37.34
C TYR A 389 13.85 -10.94 36.09
N LEU A 390 12.53 -10.81 36.09
CA LEU A 390 11.78 -10.20 35.00
C LEU A 390 12.14 -8.71 34.83
N VAL A 391 12.18 -7.94 35.93
CA VAL A 391 12.63 -6.54 35.92
C VAL A 391 14.08 -6.43 35.43
N PHE A 392 14.95 -7.34 35.88
CA PHE A 392 16.34 -7.41 35.42
C PHE A 392 16.43 -7.68 33.90
N THR A 393 15.71 -8.68 33.38
CA THR A 393 15.72 -8.98 31.94
C THR A 393 15.14 -7.84 31.09
N ILE A 394 14.06 -7.22 31.56
CA ILE A 394 13.48 -6.04 30.91
C ILE A 394 14.52 -4.92 30.88
N GLY A 395 15.18 -4.67 32.00
CA GLY A 395 16.23 -3.68 32.12
C GLY A 395 17.43 -3.91 31.18
N LEU A 396 17.89 -5.17 31.05
CA LEU A 396 18.93 -5.54 30.09
C LEU A 396 18.53 -5.26 28.64
N ILE A 397 17.29 -5.60 28.25
CA ILE A 397 16.76 -5.31 26.92
C ILE A 397 16.81 -3.80 26.67
N HIS A 398 16.30 -2.98 27.60
CA HIS A 398 16.36 -1.53 27.47
C HIS A 398 17.80 -1.00 27.38
N LEU A 399 18.72 -1.55 28.16
CA LEU A 399 20.13 -1.13 28.13
C LEU A 399 20.77 -1.42 26.77
N ALA A 400 20.48 -2.58 26.17
CA ALA A 400 20.95 -2.92 24.83
C ALA A 400 20.43 -1.92 23.77
N TYR A 401 19.15 -1.54 23.85
CA TYR A 401 18.56 -0.54 22.95
C TYR A 401 19.08 0.88 23.19
N LEU A 402 19.33 1.27 24.45
CA LEU A 402 19.97 2.53 24.79
C LEU A 402 21.41 2.60 24.27
N ALA A 403 22.16 1.49 24.36
CA ALA A 403 23.50 1.41 23.79
C ALA A 403 23.45 1.58 22.26
N ALA A 404 22.52 0.89 21.58
CA ALA A 404 22.31 1.07 20.15
C ALA A 404 21.92 2.52 19.77
N PHE A 405 21.10 3.19 20.60
CA PHE A 405 20.74 4.60 20.43
C PHE A 405 21.95 5.54 20.52
N VAL A 406 22.89 5.26 21.45
CA VAL A 406 24.11 6.07 21.64
C VAL A 406 25.14 5.81 20.54
N ILE A 407 25.31 4.56 20.12
CA ILE A 407 26.31 4.14 19.12
C ILE A 407 25.94 4.58 17.71
N ALA A 408 24.64 4.67 17.38
CA ALA A 408 24.16 5.08 16.06
C ALA A 408 24.16 6.62 15.84
N ARG A 409 25.02 7.36 16.56
CA ARG A 409 25.39 8.76 16.29
C ARG A 409 26.62 8.79 15.40
#